data_AF-A0A0N5AU30-F1
#
_entry.id   AF-A0A0N5AU30-F1
#
_cell.length_a   1.000
_cell.length_b   1.000
_cell.length_c   1.000
_cell.angle_alpha   90.00
_cell.angle_beta   90.00
_cell.angle_gamma   90.00
#
_symmetry.space_group_name_H-M   'P 1'
#
loop_
_entity.id
_entity.type
_entity.pdbx_description
1 polymer ?
#
loop_
_entity_poly.entity_id
_entity_poly.type
_entity_poly.pdbx_seq_one_letter_code
_entity_poly.pdbx_strand_id
1 'polypeptide(L)'
;MLTACNCHVLGSLSRNCNQTSGQCICKNGVTGLSCNRCAQGYQQSRSPIIPCIHNCPPCKASTAKLNHKKFCRRDYAVEAQIISGETIGDWIRFRLLIKETFNRNNRYFPRPGEQTLWIESNNIHCNCPRIKVGRKYLILGRFDRNESGKSGIIFNQKTVITEWTEELRKKLIKLAKKESHGTCPIRRRRL
;
A
#
# COMPACT_ATOMS: atom_id res chain seq x y z
N MET A 1 10.30 37.04 -26.79
CA MET A 1 10.71 35.93 -27.68
C MET A 1 10.07 34.65 -27.16
N LEU A 2 9.43 33.85 -28.02
CA LEU A 2 9.06 32.47 -27.65
C LEU A 2 10.34 31.63 -27.70
N THR A 3 10.86 31.25 -26.54
CA THR A 3 11.99 30.32 -26.48
C THR A 3 11.50 28.94 -26.92
N ALA A 4 12.16 28.34 -27.91
CA ALA A 4 11.80 27.00 -28.37
C ALA A 4 11.97 25.99 -27.23
N CYS A 5 10.93 25.17 -26.99
CA CYS A 5 10.95 24.16 -25.95
C CYS A 5 11.95 23.05 -26.29
N ASN A 6 12.97 22.85 -25.45
CA ASN A 6 13.97 21.79 -25.62
C ASN A 6 13.56 20.49 -24.90
N CYS A 7 12.35 20.00 -25.17
CA CYS A 7 11.81 18.80 -24.52
C CYS A 7 12.46 17.52 -25.05
N HIS A 8 12.89 16.63 -24.15
CA HIS A 8 13.59 15.41 -24.50
C HIS A 8 12.67 14.43 -25.24
N VAL A 9 13.08 14.01 -26.44
CA VAL A 9 12.24 13.25 -27.37
C VAL A 9 11.71 11.93 -26.81
N LEU A 10 12.47 11.26 -25.96
CA LEU A 10 12.01 10.02 -25.30
C LEU A 10 11.33 10.27 -23.96
N GLY A 11 11.68 11.37 -23.28
CA GLY A 11 11.33 11.61 -21.90
C GLY A 11 10.07 12.46 -21.70
N SER A 12 9.69 13.25 -22.70
CA SER A 12 8.51 14.10 -22.68
C SER A 12 7.31 13.44 -23.39
N LEU A 13 6.11 13.82 -22.96
CA LEU A 13 4.85 13.42 -23.61
C LEU A 13 4.57 14.23 -24.88
N SER A 14 5.12 15.44 -24.97
CA SER A 14 5.04 16.29 -26.15
C SER A 14 6.29 17.17 -26.24
N ARG A 15 6.43 17.89 -27.36
CA ARG A 15 7.46 18.94 -27.52
C ARG A 15 7.02 20.30 -26.97
N ASN A 16 5.84 20.36 -26.36
CA ASN A 16 5.32 21.59 -25.77
C ASN A 16 5.81 21.71 -24.32
N CYS A 17 6.11 22.94 -23.93
CA CYS A 17 6.48 23.30 -22.57
C CYS A 17 5.62 24.47 -22.10
N ASN A 18 5.49 24.62 -20.79
CA ASN A 18 4.88 25.79 -20.18
C ASN A 18 5.68 27.04 -20.61
N GLN A 19 5.00 28.02 -21.20
CA GLN A 19 5.67 29.20 -21.79
C GLN A 19 6.23 30.15 -20.73
N THR A 20 5.76 30.08 -19.48
CA THR A 20 6.26 30.91 -18.37
C THR A 20 7.41 30.22 -17.65
N SER A 21 7.30 28.92 -17.35
CA SER A 21 8.31 28.20 -16.56
C SER A 21 9.33 27.42 -17.39
N GLY A 22 9.07 27.19 -18.69
CA GLY A 22 9.88 26.32 -19.54
C GLY A 22 9.71 24.82 -19.26
N GLN A 23 8.84 24.43 -18.33
CA GLN A 23 8.68 23.04 -17.92
C GLN A 23 7.96 22.22 -18.99
N CYS A 24 8.64 21.17 -19.47
CA CYS A 24 8.07 20.17 -20.36
C CYS A 24 7.16 19.19 -19.59
N ILE A 25 6.17 18.62 -20.28
CA ILE A 25 5.33 17.57 -19.71
C ILE A 25 6.07 16.23 -19.79
N CYS A 26 6.50 15.70 -18.64
CA CYS A 26 7.30 14.48 -18.58
C CYS A 26 6.47 13.19 -18.56
N LYS A 27 7.03 12.12 -19.14
CA LYS A 27 6.52 10.76 -18.97
C LYS A 27 6.73 10.27 -17.53
N ASN A 28 5.98 9.24 -17.16
CA ASN A 28 6.11 8.61 -15.83
C ASN A 28 7.55 8.20 -15.53
N GLY A 29 8.04 8.55 -14.34
CA GLY A 29 9.39 8.24 -13.90
C GLY A 29 10.49 9.12 -14.47
N VAL A 30 10.15 10.12 -15.30
CA VAL A 30 11.09 11.07 -15.91
C VAL A 30 10.95 12.44 -15.23
N THR A 31 12.06 13.15 -15.05
CA THR A 31 12.10 14.47 -14.40
C THR A 31 13.11 15.40 -15.09
N GLY A 32 13.19 16.63 -14.59
CA GLY A 32 13.98 17.73 -15.15
C GLY A 32 13.12 18.69 -15.99
N LEU A 33 13.63 19.91 -16.20
CA LEU A 33 12.95 20.96 -16.97
C LEU A 33 12.57 20.47 -18.38
N SER A 34 13.49 19.74 -19.01
CA SER A 34 13.36 19.14 -20.33
C SER A 34 13.00 17.65 -20.32
N CYS A 35 12.72 17.04 -19.16
CA CYS A 35 12.48 15.59 -19.03
C CYS A 35 13.65 14.71 -19.52
N ASN A 36 14.89 15.12 -19.25
CA ASN A 36 16.10 14.48 -19.77
C ASN A 36 16.74 13.45 -18.82
N ARG A 37 16.16 13.20 -17.64
CA ARG A 37 16.70 12.23 -16.68
C ARG A 37 15.61 11.48 -15.94
N CYS A 38 15.94 10.29 -15.44
CA CYS A 38 15.03 9.55 -14.58
C CYS A 38 14.92 10.23 -13.21
N ALA A 39 13.71 10.19 -12.64
CA ALA A 39 13.48 10.62 -11.27
C ALA A 39 14.25 9.73 -10.29
N GLN A 40 14.44 10.20 -9.06
CA GLN A 40 15.08 9.40 -8.01
C GLN A 40 14.37 8.05 -7.85
N GLY A 41 15.14 6.97 -7.75
CA GLY A 41 14.65 5.59 -7.70
C GLY A 41 14.38 4.94 -9.06
N TYR A 42 14.33 5.71 -10.14
CA TYR A 42 14.15 5.18 -11.50
C TYR A 42 15.50 5.01 -12.21
N GLN A 43 15.59 3.98 -13.05
CA GLN A 43 16.74 3.65 -13.89
C GLN A 43 16.35 3.73 -15.36
N GLN A 44 17.31 4.11 -16.22
CA GLN A 44 17.06 4.14 -17.66
C GLN A 44 16.79 2.73 -18.19
N SER A 45 15.79 2.63 -19.06
CA SER A 45 15.40 1.40 -19.74
C SER A 45 15.73 1.50 -21.23
N ARG A 46 15.70 0.36 -21.93
CA ARG A 46 15.87 0.31 -23.40
C ARG A 46 14.59 0.62 -24.18
N SER A 47 13.47 0.90 -23.51
CA SER A 47 12.19 1.18 -24.15
C SER A 47 12.04 2.66 -24.51
N PRO A 48 11.74 3.00 -25.77
CA PRO A 48 11.43 4.39 -26.15
C PRO A 48 10.06 4.86 -25.63
N ILE A 49 9.18 3.91 -25.29
CA ILE A 49 7.84 4.19 -24.71
C ILE A 49 7.98 4.45 -23.21
N ILE A 50 8.75 3.60 -22.50
CA ILE A 50 8.97 3.68 -21.05
C ILE A 50 10.48 3.88 -20.79
N PRO A 51 11.00 5.11 -20.93
CA PRO A 51 12.44 5.37 -20.86
C PRO A 51 13.03 5.20 -19.45
N CYS A 52 12.19 5.29 -18.41
CA CYS A 52 12.60 5.16 -17.02
C CYS A 52 11.75 4.09 -16.34
N ILE A 53 12.41 3.08 -15.77
CA ILE A 53 11.78 2.00 -15.01
C ILE A 53 12.20 2.10 -13.55
N HIS A 54 11.24 1.90 -12.64
CA HIS A 54 11.56 1.72 -11.22
C HIS A 54 11.55 0.21 -10.95
N ASN A 55 12.70 -0.34 -10.57
CA ASN A 55 12.80 -1.74 -10.18
C ASN A 55 12.17 -1.93 -8.79
N CYS A 56 10.85 -2.03 -8.80
CA CYS A 56 10.08 -2.31 -7.61
C CYS A 56 10.30 -3.76 -7.17
N PRO A 57 10.68 -4.01 -5.90
CA PRO A 57 10.56 -5.36 -5.38
C PRO A 57 9.09 -5.81 -5.54
N PRO A 58 8.84 -7.11 -5.78
CA PRO A 58 7.48 -7.62 -5.88
C PRO A 58 6.72 -7.20 -4.62
N CYS A 59 5.53 -6.62 -4.80
CA CYS A 59 4.72 -6.10 -3.70
C CYS A 59 4.46 -7.22 -2.68
N LYS A 60 5.19 -7.21 -1.56
CA LYS A 60 5.07 -8.22 -0.50
C LYS A 60 3.85 -7.99 0.39
N ALA A 61 2.95 -7.06 0.05
CA ALA A 61 1.59 -7.05 0.59
C ALA A 61 1.00 -8.42 0.30
N SER A 62 1.02 -9.29 1.31
CA SER A 62 1.10 -10.73 1.08
C SER A 62 -0.22 -11.27 0.52
N THR A 63 -0.38 -11.24 -0.81
CA THR A 63 -1.38 -11.99 -1.57
C THR A 63 -1.27 -13.50 -1.33
N ALA A 64 -0.26 -13.96 -0.59
CA ALA A 64 -0.07 -15.35 -0.21
C ALA A 64 -1.34 -15.90 0.42
N LYS A 65 -1.85 -16.97 -0.21
CA LYS A 65 -3.06 -17.71 0.15
C LYS A 65 -3.24 -17.77 1.67
N LEU A 66 -4.31 -17.12 2.15
CA LEU A 66 -4.69 -17.16 3.56
C LEU A 66 -4.84 -18.63 3.99
N ASN A 67 -4.23 -19.01 5.11
CA ASN A 67 -4.35 -20.36 5.67
C ASN A 67 -4.45 -20.25 7.20
N HIS A 68 -4.75 -21.38 7.86
CA HIS A 68 -4.97 -21.40 9.31
C HIS A 68 -3.77 -20.89 10.11
N LYS A 69 -2.56 -21.35 9.78
CA LYS A 69 -1.31 -20.92 10.43
C LYS A 69 -1.06 -19.41 10.25
N LYS A 70 -1.34 -18.86 9.08
CA LYS A 70 -1.18 -17.42 8.78
C LYS A 70 -2.22 -16.60 9.53
N PHE A 71 -3.45 -17.08 9.64
CA PHE A 71 -4.52 -16.43 10.41
C PHE A 71 -4.20 -16.39 11.91
N CYS A 72 -3.87 -17.53 12.54
CA CYS A 72 -3.53 -17.60 13.97
C CYS A 72 -2.26 -16.80 14.38
N ARG A 73 -1.36 -16.53 13.42
CA ARG A 73 -0.10 -15.78 13.67
C ARG A 73 -0.28 -14.27 13.69
N ARG A 74 -1.49 -13.79 13.42
CA ARG A 74 -1.85 -12.38 13.29
C ARG A 74 -2.65 -11.98 14.51
N ASP A 75 -2.62 -10.70 14.85
CA ASP A 75 -3.27 -10.19 16.06
C ASP A 75 -4.66 -9.61 15.73
N TYR A 76 -4.90 -9.26 14.46
CA TYR A 76 -6.20 -8.84 13.97
C TYR A 76 -6.38 -9.24 12.50
N ALA A 77 -7.63 -9.46 12.13
CA ALA A 77 -8.12 -9.69 10.77
C ALA A 77 -9.45 -8.95 10.62
N VAL A 78 -9.52 -7.96 9.72
CA VAL A 78 -10.69 -7.09 9.59
C VAL A 78 -11.13 -6.90 8.14
N GLU A 79 -12.44 -6.79 7.92
CA GLU A 79 -13.02 -6.21 6.71
C GLU A 79 -13.02 -4.69 6.87
N ALA A 80 -12.28 -3.98 6.02
CA ALA A 80 -12.19 -2.54 6.03
C ALA A 80 -12.57 -1.94 4.67
N GLN A 81 -13.42 -0.93 4.67
CA GLN A 81 -13.71 -0.12 3.49
C GLN A 81 -12.89 1.16 3.52
N ILE A 82 -12.23 1.49 2.42
CA ILE A 82 -11.42 2.71 2.32
C ILE A 82 -12.34 3.90 2.00
N ILE A 83 -12.37 4.89 2.90
CA ILE A 83 -13.21 6.08 2.78
C ILE A 83 -12.47 7.19 2.04
N SER A 84 -11.22 7.47 2.41
CA SER A 84 -10.39 8.52 1.79
C SER A 84 -8.91 8.27 2.05
N GLY A 85 -8.05 8.94 1.29
CA GLY A 85 -6.60 8.90 1.46
C GLY A 85 -5.98 10.28 1.22
N GLU A 86 -4.97 10.62 2.01
CA GLU A 86 -4.24 11.88 1.90
C GLU A 86 -2.75 11.66 2.21
N THR A 87 -1.89 12.51 1.68
CA THR A 87 -0.43 12.46 1.93
C THR A 87 -0.06 13.53 2.95
N ILE A 88 0.61 13.11 4.03
CA ILE A 88 1.06 13.94 5.16
C ILE A 88 2.57 13.71 5.33
N GLY A 89 3.38 14.59 4.75
CA GLY A 89 4.83 14.41 4.67
C GLY A 89 5.18 13.08 3.99
N ASP A 90 6.01 12.28 4.66
CA ASP A 90 6.43 10.95 4.17
C ASP A 90 5.42 9.85 4.49
N TRP A 91 4.17 10.17 4.81
CA TRP A 91 3.14 9.19 5.16
C TRP A 91 1.88 9.39 4.34
N ILE A 92 1.29 8.30 3.89
CA ILE A 92 -0.08 8.27 3.38
C ILE A 92 -1.00 7.82 4.50
N ARG A 93 -2.00 8.64 4.78
CA ARG A 93 -3.05 8.37 5.77
C ARG A 93 -4.31 7.99 5.03
N PHE A 94 -4.79 6.76 5.22
CA PHE A 94 -6.09 6.32 4.77
C PHE A 94 -7.08 6.31 5.94
N ARG A 95 -8.26 6.90 5.74
CA ARG A 95 -9.41 6.70 6.62
C ARG A 95 -10.17 5.48 6.16
N LEU A 96 -10.42 4.55 7.07
CA LEU A 96 -11.13 3.31 6.79
C LEU A 96 -12.28 3.08 7.76
N LEU A 97 -13.33 2.42 7.28
CA LEU A 97 -14.43 1.93 8.08
C LEU A 97 -14.26 0.42 8.29
N ILE A 98 -14.00 0.02 9.52
CA ILE A 98 -13.98 -1.40 9.90
C ILE A 98 -15.41 -1.89 10.06
N LYS A 99 -15.82 -2.83 9.20
CA LYS A 99 -17.18 -3.42 9.19
C LYS A 99 -17.27 -4.67 10.06
N GLU A 100 -16.40 -5.63 9.80
CA GLU A 100 -16.41 -6.94 10.46
C GLU A 100 -15.00 -7.29 10.91
N THR A 101 -14.91 -8.07 11.98
CA THR A 101 -13.64 -8.41 12.60
C THR A 101 -13.63 -9.88 12.98
N PHE A 102 -12.57 -10.61 12.63
CA PHE A 102 -12.59 -12.08 12.59
C PHE A 102 -11.70 -12.76 13.63
N ASN A 103 -10.77 -12.06 14.29
CA ASN A 103 -9.91 -12.64 15.33
C ASN A 103 -10.19 -11.97 16.68
N ARG A 104 -10.89 -12.64 17.60
CA ARG A 104 -11.37 -12.04 18.86
C ARG A 104 -10.39 -12.07 20.03
N ASN A 105 -9.18 -12.63 19.89
CA ASN A 105 -8.36 -13.03 21.04
C ASN A 105 -7.27 -12.03 21.48
N ASN A 106 -7.51 -10.72 21.39
CA ASN A 106 -6.54 -9.74 21.89
C ASN A 106 -7.19 -8.44 22.38
N ARG A 107 -6.69 -7.87 23.49
CA ARG A 107 -7.13 -6.56 24.03
C ARG A 107 -6.78 -5.37 23.14
N TYR A 108 -5.81 -5.54 22.23
CA TYR A 108 -5.34 -4.51 21.28
C TYR A 108 -6.02 -4.59 19.91
N PHE A 109 -7.26 -5.07 19.91
CA PHE A 109 -8.02 -5.34 18.70
C PHE A 109 -8.60 -4.06 18.09
N PRO A 110 -8.51 -3.86 16.76
CA PRO A 110 -9.17 -2.74 16.11
C PRO A 110 -10.68 -2.80 16.35
N ARG A 111 -11.23 -1.72 16.91
CA ARG A 111 -12.69 -1.62 17.13
C ARG A 111 -13.40 -1.41 15.79
N PRO A 112 -14.62 -1.95 15.62
CA PRO A 112 -15.49 -1.55 14.53
C PRO A 112 -15.68 -0.03 14.50
N GLY A 113 -15.85 0.54 13.31
CA GLY A 113 -15.94 1.99 13.11
C GLY A 113 -14.75 2.60 12.37
N GLU A 114 -14.64 3.92 12.42
CA GLU A 114 -13.61 4.66 11.72
C GLU A 114 -12.22 4.44 12.35
N GLN A 115 -11.25 4.12 11.51
CA GLN A 115 -9.87 3.89 11.88
C GLN A 115 -8.93 4.50 10.83
N THR A 116 -7.65 4.56 11.18
CA THR A 116 -6.61 5.10 10.31
C THR A 116 -5.64 4.01 9.90
N LEU A 117 -5.25 3.98 8.63
CA LEU A 117 -4.17 3.16 8.09
C LEU A 117 -3.06 4.07 7.60
N TRP A 118 -1.87 3.89 8.16
CA TRP A 118 -0.67 4.64 7.81
C TRP A 118 0.25 3.80 6.93
N ILE A 119 0.70 4.38 5.82
CA ILE A 119 1.66 3.76 4.89
C ILE A 119 2.79 4.74 4.63
N GLU A 120 4.02 4.34 4.88
CA GLU A 120 5.19 5.19 4.65
C GLU A 120 5.47 5.37 3.15
N SER A 121 5.55 6.63 2.71
CA SER A 121 5.72 7.11 1.33
C SER A 121 7.06 6.75 0.71
N ASN A 122 8.11 6.59 1.53
CA ASN A 122 9.44 6.17 1.07
C ASN A 122 9.46 4.76 0.43
N ASN A 123 8.37 4.00 0.57
CA ASN A 123 8.15 2.71 -0.11
C ASN A 123 7.13 2.78 -1.27
N ILE A 124 6.61 3.97 -1.63
CA ILE A 124 5.43 4.17 -2.50
C ILE A 124 5.77 4.55 -3.94
N HIS A 125 7.05 4.69 -4.32
CA HIS A 125 7.42 4.83 -5.74
C HIS A 125 6.90 3.66 -6.62
N CYS A 126 6.47 2.56 -6.00
CA CYS A 126 5.91 1.36 -6.60
C CYS A 126 4.38 1.22 -6.55
N ASN A 127 3.65 2.22 -6.00
CA ASN A 127 2.20 2.15 -5.82
C ASN A 127 1.75 0.85 -5.10
N CYS A 128 2.47 0.46 -4.04
CA CYS A 128 2.24 -0.77 -3.28
C CYS A 128 1.94 -0.42 -1.82
N PRO A 129 0.83 -0.89 -1.25
CA PRO A 129 -0.29 -1.61 -1.87
C PRO A 129 -1.16 -0.69 -2.75
N ARG A 130 -1.71 -1.22 -3.87
CA ARG A 130 -2.64 -0.50 -4.77
C ARG A 130 -4.03 -0.37 -4.15
N ILE A 131 -4.14 0.43 -3.11
CA ILE A 131 -5.39 0.69 -2.40
C ILE A 131 -6.22 1.70 -3.20
N LYS A 132 -7.49 1.40 -3.40
CA LYS A 132 -8.46 2.27 -4.07
C LYS A 132 -9.52 2.73 -3.09
N VAL A 133 -9.87 4.01 -3.13
CA VAL A 133 -10.97 4.58 -2.36
C VAL A 133 -12.30 3.94 -2.79
N GLY A 134 -13.22 3.74 -1.83
CA GLY A 134 -14.52 3.10 -2.04
C GLY A 134 -14.47 1.57 -2.09
N ARG A 135 -13.28 0.95 -2.20
CA ARG A 135 -13.12 -0.50 -2.22
C ARG A 135 -12.99 -1.08 -0.82
N LYS A 136 -13.33 -2.36 -0.70
CA LYS A 136 -13.22 -3.15 0.53
C LYS A 136 -11.97 -4.02 0.47
N TYR A 137 -11.32 -4.19 1.62
CA TYR A 137 -10.10 -4.98 1.75
C TYR A 137 -10.14 -5.81 3.04
N LEU A 138 -9.55 -7.00 2.97
CA LEU A 138 -9.09 -7.71 4.15
C LEU A 138 -7.77 -7.08 4.60
N ILE A 139 -7.75 -6.57 5.83
CA ILE A 139 -6.52 -6.11 6.49
C ILE A 139 -6.19 -7.09 7.62
N LEU A 140 -5.03 -7.72 7.51
CA LEU A 140 -4.55 -8.74 8.43
C LEU A 140 -3.13 -8.41 8.87
N GLY A 141 -2.91 -8.18 10.16
CA GLY A 141 -1.62 -7.66 10.63
C GLY A 141 -1.29 -8.07 12.05
N ARG A 142 -0.23 -7.44 12.57
CA ARG A 142 0.13 -7.48 13.98
C ARG A 142 0.02 -6.09 14.54
N PHE A 143 -0.25 -6.01 15.84
CA PHE A 143 -0.16 -4.73 16.51
C PHE A 143 1.31 -4.31 16.56
N ASP A 144 1.60 -3.10 16.08
CA ASP A 144 2.91 -2.49 16.26
C ASP A 144 2.81 -1.60 17.49
N ARG A 145 3.63 -1.83 18.52
CA ARG A 145 3.65 -0.94 19.68
C ARG A 145 4.29 0.35 19.21
N ASN A 146 3.50 1.42 19.20
CA ASN A 146 3.87 2.76 18.72
C ASN A 146 5.28 3.19 19.16
N GLU A 147 6.27 3.03 18.29
CA GLU A 147 7.53 3.81 18.35
C GLU A 147 7.34 5.20 17.72
N SER A 148 6.32 5.39 16.86
CA SER A 148 6.13 6.59 16.04
C SER A 148 5.01 7.54 16.48
N GLY A 149 4.33 7.27 17.60
CA GLY A 149 3.25 8.12 18.14
C GLY A 149 1.94 8.20 17.31
N LYS A 150 1.80 7.43 16.24
CA LYS A 150 0.61 7.47 15.35
C LYS A 150 -0.52 6.60 15.89
N SER A 151 -1.76 7.08 15.87
CA SER A 151 -2.94 6.27 16.22
C SER A 151 -3.45 5.50 14.99
N GLY A 152 -3.74 4.20 15.17
CA GLY A 152 -4.34 3.34 14.14
C GLY A 152 -3.45 2.18 13.69
N ILE A 153 -3.76 1.65 12.51
CA ILE A 153 -3.05 0.54 11.87
C ILE A 153 -1.85 1.09 11.09
N ILE A 154 -0.67 0.51 11.29
CA ILE A 154 0.53 0.84 10.51
C ILE A 154 0.81 -0.28 9.51
N PHE A 155 0.95 0.08 8.25
CA PHE A 155 1.35 -0.85 7.21
C PHE A 155 2.86 -1.11 7.30
N ASN A 156 3.21 -2.37 7.51
CA ASN A 156 4.59 -2.84 7.52
C ASN A 156 4.68 -4.20 6.79
N GLN A 157 5.86 -4.81 6.77
CA GLN A 157 6.08 -6.12 6.11
C GLN A 157 5.24 -7.27 6.72
N LYS A 158 4.68 -7.08 7.91
CA LYS A 158 3.79 -8.03 8.59
C LYS A 158 2.30 -7.74 8.28
N THR A 159 1.98 -6.64 7.62
CA THR A 159 0.60 -6.30 7.24
C THR A 159 0.27 -6.90 5.87
N VAL A 160 -0.92 -7.48 5.79
CA VAL A 160 -1.47 -8.08 4.57
C VAL A 160 -2.71 -7.31 4.21
N ILE A 161 -2.73 -6.78 3.00
CA ILE A 161 -3.88 -6.08 2.42
C ILE A 161 -4.22 -6.77 1.11
N THR A 162 -5.44 -7.26 1.00
CA THR A 162 -5.96 -7.89 -0.22
C THR A 162 -7.39 -7.43 -0.45
N GLU A 163 -7.79 -7.27 -1.70
CA GLU A 163 -9.16 -6.89 -2.04
C GLU A 163 -10.14 -7.93 -1.46
N TRP A 164 -11.26 -7.42 -0.95
CA TRP A 164 -12.28 -8.23 -0.29
C TRP A 164 -13.08 -9.03 -1.31
N THR A 165 -13.43 -10.26 -0.96
CA THR A 165 -14.31 -11.13 -1.73
C THR A 165 -15.18 -11.97 -0.78
N GLU A 166 -16.34 -12.42 -1.25
CA GLU A 166 -17.23 -13.27 -0.44
C GLU A 166 -16.62 -14.65 -0.16
N GLU A 167 -15.72 -15.13 -1.03
CA GLU A 167 -14.93 -16.34 -0.81
C GLU A 167 -13.96 -16.16 0.36
N LEU A 168 -13.31 -14.98 0.45
CA LEU A 168 -12.45 -14.64 1.59
C LEU A 168 -13.28 -14.58 2.88
N ARG A 169 -14.47 -13.99 2.85
CA ARG A 169 -15.39 -13.94 4.00
C ARG A 169 -15.72 -15.34 4.52
N LYS A 170 -16.22 -16.22 3.65
CA LYS A 170 -16.54 -17.62 3.99
C LYS A 170 -15.33 -18.35 4.59
N LYS A 171 -14.13 -18.08 4.05
CA LYS A 171 -12.88 -18.66 4.54
C LYS A 171 -12.50 -18.12 5.92
N LEU A 172 -12.61 -16.82 6.15
CA LEU A 172 -12.34 -16.19 7.45
C LEU A 172 -13.27 -16.71 8.54
N ILE A 173 -14.56 -16.84 8.27
CA ILE A 173 -15.54 -17.42 9.22
C ILE A 173 -15.13 -18.84 9.63
N LYS A 174 -14.76 -19.69 8.65
CA LYS A 174 -14.27 -21.06 8.94
C LYS A 174 -12.99 -21.05 9.79
N LEU A 175 -12.08 -20.12 9.54
CA LEU A 175 -10.83 -19.99 10.30
C LEU A 175 -11.08 -19.46 11.72
N ALA A 176 -11.93 -18.46 11.88
CA ALA A 176 -12.34 -17.91 13.17
C ALA A 176 -13.04 -18.96 14.03
N LYS A 177 -13.92 -19.78 13.43
CA LYS A 177 -14.54 -20.92 14.12
C LYS A 177 -13.49 -21.93 14.58
N LYS A 178 -12.48 -22.26 13.76
CA LYS A 178 -11.39 -23.15 14.18
C LYS A 178 -10.57 -22.57 15.34
N GLU A 179 -10.29 -21.27 15.31
CA GLU A 179 -9.59 -20.56 16.37
C GLU A 179 -10.37 -20.59 17.69
N SER A 180 -11.70 -20.40 17.66
CA SER A 180 -12.53 -20.44 18.87
C SER A 180 -12.54 -21.81 19.56
N HIS A 181 -12.24 -22.89 18.82
CA HIS A 181 -12.10 -24.25 19.38
C HIS A 181 -10.68 -24.53 19.89
N GLY A 182 -9.82 -23.51 20.03
CA GLY A 182 -8.47 -23.64 20.58
C GLY A 182 -7.46 -24.32 19.65
N THR A 183 -7.79 -24.51 18.36
CA THR A 183 -6.94 -25.28 17.43
C THR A 183 -5.76 -24.49 16.86
N CYS A 184 -5.61 -23.22 17.23
CA CYS A 184 -4.47 -22.42 16.78
C CYS A 184 -3.16 -23.01 17.34
N PRO A 185 -2.13 -23.23 16.49
CA PRO A 185 -0.86 -23.76 16.96
C PRO A 185 -0.25 -22.85 18.03
N ILE A 186 0.22 -23.43 19.14
CA ILE A 186 0.90 -22.71 20.21
C ILE A 186 2.05 -21.90 19.58
N ARG A 187 2.06 -20.58 19.83
CA ARG A 187 3.16 -19.71 19.43
C ARG A 187 4.40 -20.09 20.25
N ARG A 188 5.21 -21.05 19.78
CA ARG A 188 6.56 -21.26 20.34
C ARG A 188 7.32 -19.94 20.20
N ARG A 189 7.55 -19.23 21.31
CA ARG A 189 8.51 -18.13 21.35
C ARG A 189 9.86 -18.74 21.00
N ARG A 190 10.50 -18.28 19.92
CA ARG A 190 11.92 -18.55 19.74
C ARG A 190 12.62 -17.83 20.90
N LEU A 191 13.22 -18.61 21.79
CA LEU A 191 14.23 -18.14 22.74
C LEU A 191 15.44 -17.63 21.96
#